data_AF-A0A7L5GAA8-F1
#
_entry.id   AF-A0A7L5GAA8-F1
#
_cell.length_a   1.000
_cell.length_b   1.000
_cell.length_c   1.000
_cell.angle_alpha   90.00
_cell.angle_beta   90.00
_cell.angle_gamma   90.00
#
_symmetry.space_group_name_H-M   'P 1'
#
loop_
_entity.id
_entity.type
_entity.pdbx_description
1 polymer ?
#
loop_
_entity_poly.entity_id
_entity_poly.type
_entity_poly.pdbx_seq_one_letter_code
_entity_poly.pdbx_strand_id
1 'polypeptide(L)' 'MAVRKRNPILGGLMAAAFIGFGSYRLYRYYVLAEEMPSWQLVLGYGIVAYGLYLVYALIAQKDA' A
#
# COMPACT_ATOMS: atom_id res chain seq x y z
N MET A 1 -21.93 1.05 22.07
CA MET A 1 -20.59 0.94 21.47
C MET A 1 -20.45 2.07 20.44
N ALA A 2 -19.56 3.03 20.65
CA ALA A 2 -19.34 4.09 19.67
C ALA A 2 -18.75 3.48 18.40
N VAL A 3 -19.53 3.41 17.32
CA VAL A 3 -19.04 3.01 16.00
C VAL A 3 -18.02 4.06 15.57
N ARG A 4 -16.72 3.75 15.71
CA ARG A 4 -15.65 4.61 15.21
C ARG A 4 -15.85 4.76 13.71
N LYS A 5 -16.38 5.92 13.30
CA LYS A 5 -16.51 6.31 11.89
C LYS A 5 -15.10 6.24 11.27
N ARG A 6 -14.86 5.22 10.44
CA ARG A 6 -13.55 4.98 9.81
C ARG A 6 -13.21 6.21 8.98
N ASN A 7 -12.13 6.92 9.32
CA ASN A 7 -11.82 8.20 8.69
C ASN A 7 -11.23 7.96 7.28
N PRO A 8 -11.95 8.24 6.18
CA PRO A 8 -11.54 7.85 4.84
C PRO A 8 -10.23 8.53 4.40
N ILE A 9 -9.96 9.72 4.92
CA ILE A 9 -8.72 10.47 4.70
C ILE A 9 -7.51 9.70 5.24
N LEU A 10 -7.64 9.14 6.45
CA LEU A 10 -6.57 8.36 7.07
C LEU A 10 -6.31 7.06 6.29
N GLY A 11 -7.38 6.44 5.77
CA GLY A 11 -7.27 5.28 4.88
C GLY A 11 -6.51 5.62 3.60
N GLY A 12 -6.81 6.76 2.97
CA GLY A 12 -6.16 7.20 1.74
C GLY A 12 -4.67 7.49 1.95
N LEU A 13 -4.31 8.15 3.05
CA LEU A 13 -2.92 8.38 3.45
C LEU A 13 -2.16 7.07 3.65
N MET A 14 -2.75 6.10 4.34
CA MET A 14 -2.13 4.79 4.55
C MET A 14 -1.94 4.02 3.25
N ALA A 15 -2.93 4.08 2.35
CA ALA A 15 -2.85 3.46 1.04
C ALA A 15 -1.69 4.06 0.21
N ALA A 16 -1.59 5.39 0.17
CA ALA A 16 -0.50 6.08 -0.51
C ALA A 16 0.87 5.74 0.08
N ALA A 17 0.99 5.67 1.41
CA ALA A 17 2.22 5.28 2.09
C ALA A 17 2.65 3.86 1.75
N PHE A 18 1.72 2.89 1.73
CA PHE A 18 2.03 1.51 1.36
C PHE A 18 2.42 1.37 -0.10
N ILE A 19 1.65 1.97 -1.02
CA ILE A 19 1.98 1.95 -2.45
C ILE A 19 3.36 2.59 -2.67
N GLY A 20 3.62 3.77 -2.07
CA GLY A 20 4.88 4.47 -2.18
C GLY A 20 6.06 3.68 -1.63
N PHE A 21 5.95 3.15 -0.41
CA PHE A 21 7.02 2.38 0.23
C PHE A 21 7.34 1.08 -0.52
N GLY A 22 6.31 0.31 -0.89
CA GLY A 22 6.47 -0.93 -1.63
C GLY A 22 7.07 -0.69 -3.02
N SER A 23 6.57 0.33 -3.74
CA SER A 23 7.09 0.68 -5.07
C SER A 23 8.52 1.20 -5.02
N TYR A 24 8.88 2.00 -4.01
CA TYR A 24 10.24 2.47 -3.82
C TYR A 24 11.21 1.31 -3.56
N ARG A 25 10.78 0.32 -2.76
CA ARG A 25 11.60 -0.87 -2.51
C ARG A 25 11.86 -1.67 -3.78
N LEU A 26 10.82 -1.85 -4.60
CA LEU A 26 10.95 -2.51 -5.91
C LEU A 26 11.82 -1.70 -6.87
N TYR A 27 11.71 -0.37 -6.85
CA TYR A 27 12.57 0.53 -7.64
C TYR A 27 14.05 0.36 -7.28
N ARG A 28 14.40 0.28 -5.98
CA ARG A 28 15.78 0.05 -5.54
C ARG A 28 16.33 -1.28 -6.06
N TYR A 29 15.51 -2.32 -6.08
CA TYR A 29 15.93 -3.62 -6.62
C TYR A 29 16.08 -3.61 -8.15
N TYR A 30 15.05 -3.16 -8.88
CA TYR A 30 15.02 -3.28 -10.35
C TYR A 30 15.81 -2.19 -11.09
N VAL A 31 15.89 -0.98 -10.53
CA VAL A 31 16.51 0.18 -11.20
C VAL A 31 17.89 0.48 -10.63
N LEU A 32 18.04 0.43 -9.31
CA LEU A 32 19.33 0.69 -8.66
C LEU A 32 20.19 -0.58 -8.48
N ALA A 33 19.68 -1.74 -8.89
CA ALA A 33 20.35 -3.04 -8.81
C ALA A 33 20.86 -3.36 -7.38
N GLU A 34 20.16 -2.87 -6.35
CA GLU A 34 20.51 -3.20 -4.98
C GLU A 34 20.20 -4.66 -4.68
N GLU A 35 21.15 -5.35 -4.05
CA GLU A 35 20.94 -6.72 -3.59
C GLU A 35 19.89 -6.74 -2.47
N MET A 36 18.71 -7.28 -2.79
CA MET A 36 17.66 -7.54 -1.82
C MET A 36 17.32 -9.03 -1.76
N PRO A 37 17.19 -9.61 -0.56
CA PRO A 37 16.68 -10.96 -0.39
C PRO A 37 15.28 -11.14 -0.99
N SER A 38 15.00 -12.31 -1.57
CA SER A 38 13.75 -12.61 -2.27
C SER A 38 12.50 -12.45 -1.38
N TRP A 39 12.60 -12.71 -0.08
CA TRP A 39 11.50 -12.48 0.86
C TRP A 39 11.12 -10.99 0.99
N GLN A 40 12.10 -10.08 0.86
CA GLN A 40 11.83 -8.64 0.89
C GLN A 40 11.13 -8.17 -0.38
N LEU A 41 11.43 -8.80 -1.52
CA LEU A 41 10.74 -8.55 -2.79
C LEU A 41 9.27 -8.95 -2.70
N VAL A 42 9.00 -10.16 -2.19
CA VAL A 42 7.62 -10.64 -1.98
C VAL A 42 6.84 -9.70 -1.07
N LEU A 43 7.47 -9.22 0.02
CA LEU A 43 6.86 -8.21 0.89
C LEU A 43 6.63 -6.88 0.17
N GLY A 44 7.57 -6.45 -0.68
CA GLY A 44 7.41 -5.25 -1.51
C GLY A 44 6.16 -5.31 -2.38
N TYR A 45 6.00 -6.40 -3.14
CA TYR A 45 4.81 -6.64 -3.94
C TYR A 45 3.53 -6.74 -3.11
N GLY A 46 3.57 -7.45 -1.97
CA GLY A 46 2.43 -7.59 -1.07
C GLY A 46 1.96 -6.25 -0.50
N ILE A 47 2.89 -5.39 -0.10
CA ILE A 47 2.58 -4.05 0.42
C ILE A 47 1.93 -3.18 -0.67
N VAL A 48 2.46 -3.20 -1.91
CA VAL A 48 1.85 -2.46 -3.02
C VAL A 48 0.43 -2.97 -3.30
N ALA A 49 0.25 -4.29 -3.41
CA ALA A 49 -1.05 -4.90 -3.67
C ALA A 49 -2.07 -4.56 -2.57
N TYR A 50 -1.67 -4.59 -1.30
CA TYR A 50 -2.53 -4.22 -0.18
C TYR A 50 -2.86 -2.72 -0.18
N GLY A 51 -1.90 -1.85 -0.51
CA GLY A 51 -2.13 -0.43 -0.69
C GLY A 51 -3.16 -0.14 -1.79
N LEU A 52 -3.06 -0.82 -2.95
CA LEU A 52 -4.05 -0.72 -4.03
C LEU A 52 -5.43 -1.23 -3.60
N TYR A 53 -5.49 -2.32 -2.85
CA TYR A 53 -6.74 -2.82 -2.28
C TYR A 53 -7.39 -1.80 -1.34
N LEU A 54 -6.61 -1.11 -0.50
CA LEU A 54 -7.13 -0.04 0.35
C LEU A 54 -7.71 1.12 -0.47
N VAL A 55 -7.04 1.52 -1.56
CA VAL A 55 -7.60 2.53 -2.49
C VAL A 55 -8.94 2.06 -3.04
N TYR A 56 -9.00 0.83 -3.56
CA TYR A 56 -10.24 0.26 -4.09
C TYR A 56 -11.36 0.23 -3.03
N ALA A 57 -11.05 -0.23 -1.81
CA ALA A 57 -12.02 -0.30 -0.73
C ALA A 57 -12.53 1.09 -0.30
N LEU A 58 -11.70 2.14 -0.41
CA LEU A 58 -12.10 3.52 -0.12
C LEU A 58 -12.98 4.12 -1.22
N ILE A 59 -12.66 3.83 -2.49
CA ILE A 59 -13.49 4.26 -3.62
C ILE A 59 -14.85 3.54 -3.57
N ALA A 60 -14.84 2.22 -3.41
CA ALA A 60 -16.08 1.43 -3.32
C ALA A 60 -16.96 1.80 -2.12
N GLN A 61 -16.37 2.22 -0.99
CA GLN A 61 -17.13 2.75 0.15
C GLN A 61 -17.65 4.17 -0.05
N LYS A 62 -17.08 4.95 -0.98
CA LYS A 62 -17.55 6.29 -1.31
C LYS A 62 -18.78 6.24 -2.23
N ASP A 63 -18.90 5.19 -3.04
CA ASP A 63 -19.99 4.99 -3.99
C ASP A 63 -21.19 4.18 -3.43
N ALA A 64 -21.09 3.69 -2.18
CA ALA A 64 -22.15 2.96 -1.47
C ALA A 64 -22.83 3.83 -0.39
#